data_AF-A0A3G8WMR8-F1
#
_entry.id   AF-A0A3G8WMR8-F1
#
_cell.length_a   1.000
_cell.length_b   1.000
_cell.length_c   1.000
_cell.angle_alpha   90.00
_cell.angle_beta   90.00
_cell.angle_gamma   90.00
#
_symmetry.space_group_name_H-M   'P 1'
#
loop_
_entity.id
_entity.type
_entity.pdbx_description
1 polymer ?
#
loop_
_entity_poly.entity_id
_entity_poly.type
_entity_poly.pdbx_seq_one_letter_code
_entity_poly.pdbx_strand_id
1 'polypeptide(L)'
;MTKAELVNTISNKLGTEKNETQKVIEAFMQEIRTSMYNGDNVYLRGFGSFIIKTRAAKTGRNISKNTAIEIPAHNIPAFKPSKSFTEKVKAKVAVNNKLNINFNH
;
A
#
# COMPACT_ATOMS: atom_id res chain seq x y z
N MET A 1 -10.35 -9.07 -1.84
CA MET A 1 -9.22 -9.92 -2.24
C MET A 1 -8.23 -10.04 -1.10
N THR A 2 -8.19 -11.20 -0.45
CA THR A 2 -7.21 -11.61 0.57
C THR A 2 -5.99 -12.30 -0.09
N LYS A 3 -4.93 -12.60 0.67
CA LYS A 3 -3.77 -13.37 0.17
C LYS A 3 -4.19 -14.75 -0.35
N ALA A 4 -5.05 -15.45 0.38
CA ALA A 4 -5.55 -16.78 -0.01
C ALA A 4 -6.35 -16.72 -1.33
N GLU A 5 -7.20 -15.70 -1.48
CA GLU A 5 -7.94 -15.46 -2.74
C GLU A 5 -7.00 -15.15 -3.90
N LEU A 6 -5.95 -14.35 -3.67
CA LEU A 6 -4.93 -14.04 -4.67
C LEU A 6 -4.18 -15.30 -5.14
N VAL A 7 -3.72 -16.14 -4.20
CA VAL A 7 -3.03 -17.41 -4.49
C VAL A 7 -3.93 -18.33 -5.32
N ASN A 8 -5.18 -18.51 -4.90
CA ASN A 8 -6.15 -19.32 -5.64
C ASN A 8 -6.38 -18.77 -7.05
N THR A 9 -6.52 -17.45 -7.20
CA THR A 9 -6.77 -16.82 -8.50
C THR A 9 -5.59 -17.00 -9.45
N ILE A 10 -4.36 -16.84 -8.97
CA ILE A 10 -3.14 -17.00 -9.78
C ILE A 10 -2.93 -18.47 -10.14
N SER A 11 -3.04 -19.38 -9.17
CA SER A 11 -2.93 -20.82 -9.38
C SER A 11 -3.90 -21.32 -10.44
N ASN A 12 -5.18 -20.95 -10.33
CA ASN A 12 -6.21 -21.32 -11.31
C ASN A 12 -5.93 -20.73 -12.70
N LYS A 13 -5.45 -19.47 -12.76
CA LYS A 13 -5.19 -18.79 -14.03
C LYS A 13 -3.98 -19.35 -14.78
N LEU A 14 -2.95 -19.77 -14.07
CA LEU A 14 -1.69 -20.22 -14.64
C LEU A 14 -1.54 -21.75 -14.66
N GLY A 15 -2.46 -22.48 -14.04
CA GLY A 15 -2.37 -23.94 -13.89
C GLY A 15 -1.25 -24.38 -12.95
N THR A 16 -0.77 -23.48 -12.08
CA THR A 16 0.30 -23.77 -11.12
C THR A 16 -0.27 -24.38 -9.85
N GLU A 17 0.52 -25.23 -9.19
CA GLU A 17 0.13 -25.81 -7.90
C GLU A 17 -0.03 -24.70 -6.82
N LYS A 18 -1.00 -24.88 -5.91
CA LYS A 18 -1.38 -23.83 -4.95
C LYS A 18 -0.29 -23.53 -3.94
N ASN A 19 0.37 -24.55 -3.39
CA ASN A 19 1.47 -24.37 -2.45
C ASN A 19 2.67 -23.69 -3.13
N GLU A 20 3.01 -24.08 -4.36
CA GLU A 20 4.06 -23.40 -5.14
C GLU A 20 3.70 -21.94 -5.41
N THR A 21 2.45 -21.66 -5.80
CA THR A 21 1.97 -20.29 -5.98
C THR A 21 2.03 -19.48 -4.68
N GLN A 22 1.68 -20.10 -3.55
CA GLN A 22 1.79 -19.47 -2.24
C GLN A 22 3.23 -19.10 -1.90
N LYS A 23 4.18 -20.03 -2.09
CA LYS A 23 5.61 -19.78 -1.86
C LYS A 23 6.12 -18.62 -2.69
N VAL A 24 5.75 -18.55 -3.97
CA VAL A 24 6.14 -17.45 -4.87
C VAL A 24 5.62 -16.11 -4.36
N ILE A 25 4.35 -16.03 -3.96
CA ILE A 25 3.75 -14.78 -3.45
C ILE A 25 4.39 -14.36 -2.13
N GLU A 26 4.71 -15.30 -1.25
CA GLU A 26 5.41 -15.03 0.01
C GLU A 26 6.84 -14.54 -0.22
N ALA A 27 7.60 -15.20 -1.08
CA ALA A 27 8.93 -14.78 -1.48
C ALA A 27 8.91 -13.37 -2.11
N PHE A 28 7.97 -13.09 -3.01
CA PHE A 28 7.81 -11.78 -3.62
C PHE A 28 7.59 -10.66 -2.59
N MET A 29 6.72 -10.88 -1.60
CA MET A 29 6.52 -9.91 -0.51
C MET A 29 7.77 -9.75 0.36
N GLN A 30 8.52 -10.83 0.58
CA GLN A 30 9.77 -10.79 1.34
C GLN A 30 10.86 -10.01 0.64
N GLU A 31 11.04 -10.20 -0.67
CA GLU A 31 12.03 -9.46 -1.46
C GLU A 31 11.74 -7.95 -1.49
N ILE A 32 10.47 -7.56 -1.64
CA ILE A 32 10.10 -6.13 -1.56
C ILE A 32 10.48 -5.56 -0.19
N ARG A 33 10.15 -6.26 0.91
CA ARG A 33 10.50 -5.80 2.26
C ARG A 33 12.01 -5.65 2.43
N THR A 34 12.76 -6.68 2.03
CA THR A 34 14.22 -6.72 2.17
C THR A 34 14.88 -5.57 1.41
N SER A 35 14.48 -5.33 0.16
CA SER A 35 14.94 -4.17 -0.62
C SER A 35 14.68 -2.85 0.11
N MET A 36 13.46 -2.64 0.62
CA MET A 36 13.12 -1.38 1.30
C MET A 36 13.84 -1.21 2.64
N TYR A 37 14.12 -2.29 3.37
CA TYR A 37 14.93 -2.23 4.60
C TYR A 37 16.36 -1.81 4.32
N ASN A 38 16.88 -2.15 3.13
CA ASN A 38 18.22 -1.77 2.70
C ASN A 38 18.32 -0.34 2.14
N GLY A 39 17.21 0.40 2.07
CA GLY A 39 17.20 1.75 1.49
C GLY A 39 16.86 1.78 0.00
N ASP A 40 16.57 0.64 -0.62
CA ASP A 40 16.38 0.51 -2.05
C ASP A 40 14.89 0.57 -2.45
N ASN A 41 14.61 1.33 -3.50
CA ASN A 41 13.28 1.38 -4.11
C ASN A 41 13.07 0.18 -5.05
N VAL A 42 11.84 -0.33 -5.13
CA VAL A 42 11.45 -1.41 -6.04
C VAL A 42 10.57 -0.87 -7.16
N TYR A 43 10.96 -1.11 -8.41
CA TYR A 43 10.23 -0.64 -9.59
C TYR A 43 9.60 -1.80 -10.35
N LEU A 44 8.26 -1.85 -10.40
CA LEU A 44 7.49 -2.86 -11.11
C LEU A 44 6.83 -2.21 -12.33
N ARG A 45 7.53 -2.25 -13.47
CA ARG A 45 7.09 -1.57 -14.71
C ARG A 45 5.66 -1.98 -15.08
N GLY A 46 4.83 -1.01 -15.43
CA GLY A 46 3.41 -1.21 -15.73
C GLY A 46 2.49 -1.27 -14.49
N PHE A 47 2.99 -1.68 -13.34
CA PHE A 47 2.21 -1.76 -12.09
C PHE A 47 2.41 -0.53 -11.20
N GLY A 48 3.64 -0.23 -10.82
CA GLY A 48 3.95 0.86 -9.89
C GLY A 48 5.34 0.74 -9.30
N SER A 49 5.57 1.43 -8.18
CA SER A 49 6.85 1.41 -7.47
C SER A 49 6.63 1.46 -5.98
N PHE A 50 7.43 0.70 -5.23
CA PHE A 50 7.58 0.86 -3.80
C PHE A 50 8.78 1.78 -3.56
N ILE A 51 8.54 2.91 -2.91
CA ILE A 51 9.53 3.94 -2.69
C ILE A 51 9.64 4.28 -1.21
N ILE A 52 10.84 4.69 -0.80
CA ILE A 52 11.08 5.24 0.53
C ILE A 52 10.84 6.75 0.47
N LYS A 53 9.98 7.25 1.37
CA LYS A 53 9.68 8.68 1.50
C LYS A 53 10.16 9.19 2.85
N THR A 54 10.89 10.29 2.85
CA THR A 54 11.21 11.03 4.07
C THR A 54 10.02 11.89 4.48
N ARG A 55 9.56 11.71 5.71
CA ARG A 55 8.63 12.62 6.39
C ARG A 55 9.44 13.60 7.21
N ALA A 56 9.19 14.89 7.03
CA ALA A 56 9.79 15.94 7.84
C ALA A 56 9.35 15.82 9.30
N ALA A 57 10.19 16.34 10.20
CA ALA A 57 9.83 16.47 11.60
C ALA A 57 8.58 17.35 11.75
N LYS A 58 7.75 17.06 12.75
CA LYS A 58 6.55 17.85 13.05
C LYS A 58 6.20 17.81 14.52
N THR A 59 5.59 18.88 15.00
CA THR A 59 5.04 18.94 16.36
C THR A 59 3.62 18.37 16.36
N GLY A 60 3.42 17.29 17.09
CA GLY A 60 2.10 16.72 17.42
C GLY A 60 1.63 17.14 18.81
N ARG A 61 0.41 16.76 19.16
CA ARG A 61 -0.17 16.96 20.51
C ARG A 61 -0.56 15.62 21.10
N ASN A 62 -0.11 15.34 22.31
CA ASN A 62 -0.62 14.24 23.10
C ASN A 62 -1.99 14.63 23.66
N ILE A 63 -3.06 14.08 23.09
CA ILE A 63 -4.43 14.39 23.50
C ILE A 63 -4.68 14.00 24.97
N SER A 64 -4.06 12.91 25.45
CA SER A 64 -4.24 12.43 26.82
C SER A 64 -3.51 13.26 27.88
N LYS A 65 -2.38 13.90 27.51
CA LYS A 65 -1.52 14.64 28.45
C LYS A 65 -1.49 16.15 28.19
N ASN A 66 -2.24 16.62 27.19
CA ASN A 66 -2.25 17.99 26.71
C ASN A 66 -0.87 18.62 26.45
N THR A 67 0.11 17.80 26.07
CA THR A 67 1.51 18.20 25.87
C THR A 67 1.89 18.14 24.39
N ALA A 68 2.76 19.06 23.97
CA ALA A 68 3.37 18.99 22.64
C ALA A 68 4.39 17.83 22.60
N ILE A 69 4.39 17.08 21.51
CA ILE A 69 5.39 16.03 21.23
C ILE A 69 6.04 16.35 19.89
N GLU A 70 7.37 16.37 19.86
CA GLU A 70 8.10 16.41 18.60
C GLU A 70 8.18 15.00 17.99
N ILE A 71 7.74 14.87 16.75
CA ILE A 71 7.88 13.66 15.94
C ILE A 71 9.07 13.93 15.01
N PRO A 72 10.20 13.23 15.16
CA PRO A 72 11.38 13.46 14.34
C PRO A 72 11.15 13.08 12.89
N ALA A 73 12.01 13.60 12.00
CA ALA A 73 12.01 13.19 10.62
C ALA A 73 12.33 11.70 10.51
N HIS A 74 11.60 10.98 9.66
CA HIS A 74 11.75 9.53 9.51
C HIS A 74 11.36 9.08 8.11
N ASN A 75 11.87 7.92 7.71
CA ASN A 75 11.56 7.30 6.44
C ASN A 75 10.36 6.36 6.58
N ILE A 76 9.48 6.36 5.57
CA ILE A 76 8.33 5.46 5.49
C ILE A 76 8.29 4.77 4.12
N PRO A 77 7.80 3.52 4.04
CA PRO A 77 7.48 2.91 2.76
C PRO A 77 6.23 3.56 2.15
N ALA A 78 6.21 3.70 0.83
CA ALA A 78 5.04 4.16 0.08
C ALA A 78 4.93 3.44 -1.26
N PHE A 79 3.72 3.05 -1.64
CA PHE A 79 3.45 2.57 -3.00
C PHE A 79 2.97 3.72 -3.89
N LYS A 80 3.62 3.89 -5.05
CA LYS A 80 3.23 4.81 -6.12
C LYS A 80 2.73 3.99 -7.32
N PRO A 81 1.40 3.91 -7.55
CA PRO A 81 0.86 3.22 -8.71
C PRO A 81 1.30 3.88 -10.02
N SER A 82 1.37 3.10 -11.09
CA SER A 82 1.58 3.64 -12.43
C SER A 82 0.44 4.57 -12.84
N LYS A 83 0.71 5.49 -13.79
CA LYS A 83 -0.30 6.41 -14.34
C LYS A 83 -1.49 5.63 -14.88
N SER A 84 -1.23 4.61 -15.71
CA SER A 84 -2.28 3.77 -16.31
C SER A 84 -3.09 2.99 -15.27
N PHE A 85 -2.47 2.51 -14.18
CA PHE A 85 -3.20 1.88 -13.09
C PHE A 85 -4.13 2.89 -12.42
N THR A 86 -3.62 4.08 -12.07
CA THR A 86 -4.40 5.14 -11.42
C THR A 86 -5.60 5.57 -12.28
N GLU A 87 -5.38 5.78 -13.57
CA GLU A 87 -6.43 6.15 -14.53
C GLU A 87 -7.52 5.07 -14.64
N LYS A 88 -7.13 3.80 -14.75
CA LYS A 88 -8.08 2.68 -14.80
C LYS A 88 -8.92 2.57 -13.53
N VAL A 89 -8.33 2.82 -12.35
CA VAL A 89 -9.08 2.82 -11.08
C VAL A 89 -10.09 3.97 -11.06
N LYS A 90 -9.66 5.19 -11.39
CA LYS A 90 -10.57 6.37 -11.46
C LYS A 90 -11.74 6.15 -12.41
N ALA A 91 -11.50 5.50 -13.54
CA ALA A 91 -12.53 5.24 -14.54
C ALA A 91 -13.52 4.12 -14.14
N LYS A 92 -13.06 3.12 -13.37
CA LYS A 92 -13.85 1.90 -13.09
C LYS A 92 -14.44 1.84 -11.69
N VAL A 93 -13.93 2.63 -10.74
CA VAL A 93 -14.37 2.60 -9.34
C VAL A 93 -15.10 3.89 -9.03
N ALA A 94 -16.40 3.80 -8.78
CA ALA A 94 -17.22 4.94 -8.39
C ALA A 94 -16.82 5.47 -7.01
N VAL A 95 -16.94 6.79 -6.84
CA VAL A 95 -16.77 7.43 -5.52
C VAL A 95 -18.06 7.22 -4.73
N ASN A 96 -17.99 6.44 -3.65
CA ASN A 96 -19.12 6.29 -2.73
C ASN A 96 -19.21 7.51 -1.82
N ASN A 97 -19.94 8.55 -2.23
CA ASN A 97 -20.24 9.71 -1.39
C ASN A 97 -21.29 9.34 -0.32
N LYS A 98 -20.86 8.64 0.75
CA LYS A 98 -21.65 8.58 1.99
C LYS A 98 -21.41 9.84 2.82
N LEU A 99 -21.99 10.96 2.39
CA LEU A 99 -22.20 12.13 3.25
C LEU A 99 -23.72 12.30 3.43
N ASN A 100 -24.29 11.51 4.35
CA ASN A 100 -25.51 11.91 5.03
C ASN A 100 -25.11 13.03 6.01
N ILE A 101 -25.18 14.28 5.56
CA ILE A 101 -25.27 15.41 6.49
C ILE A 101 -26.69 15.97 6.35
N ASN A 102 -27.59 15.45 7.17
CA ASN A 102 -28.87 16.09 7.45
C ASN A 102 -28.56 17.36 8.25
N PHE A 103 -28.47 18.51 7.57
CA PHE A 103 -28.62 19.80 8.23
C PHE A 103 -30.09 20.20 8.18
N ASN A 104 -30.86 19.72 9.16
CA ASN A 104 -32.09 20.37 9.58
C ASN A 104 -31.83 20.96 10.95
N HIS A 105 -31.51 22.25 11.01
CA HIS A 105 -31.84 23.18 12.10
C HIS A 105 -32.03 24.56 11.46
#